data_AF-A0A931VLU4-F1
#
_entry.id   AF-A0A931VLU4-F1
#
_cell.length_a   1.000
_cell.length_b   1.000
_cell.length_c   1.000
_cell.angle_alpha   90.00
_cell.angle_beta   90.00
_cell.angle_gamma   90.00
#
_symmetry.space_group_name_H-M   'P 1'
#
loop_
_entity.id
_entity.type
_entity.pdbx_description
1 polymer ?
#
loop_
_entity_poly.entity_id
_entity_poly.type
_entity_poly.pdbx_seq_one_letter_code
_entity_poly.pdbx_strand_id
1 'polypeptide(L)'
;MTIIQPNKNKSLSRIIFVLGGILVLTASFYVFTYANSVGLNQDIKVSEKNLERLKVENAELKNDLFALTDSRRLDELAKEKNLIYDKNPQWAIASHF
;
A
#
# COMPACT_ATOMS: atom_id res chain seq x y z
N MET A 1 57.70 -6.88 -55.68
CA MET A 1 56.50 -6.03 -55.85
C MET A 1 55.43 -6.60 -54.93
N THR A 2 55.04 -5.89 -53.88
CA THR A 2 54.18 -6.45 -52.83
C THR A 2 52.76 -5.92 -53.03
N ILE A 3 51.86 -6.81 -53.44
CA ILE A 3 50.45 -6.49 -53.67
C ILE A 3 49.74 -6.64 -52.32
N ILE A 4 49.31 -5.52 -51.76
CA ILE A 4 48.53 -5.47 -50.52
C ILE A 4 47.06 -5.66 -50.88
N GLN A 5 46.44 -6.72 -50.35
CA GLN A 5 45.03 -7.05 -50.60
C GLN A 5 44.14 -6.47 -49.48
N PRO A 6 43.03 -5.77 -49.78
CA PRO A 6 42.19 -5.17 -48.75
C PRO A 6 41.35 -6.24 -48.03
N ASN A 7 41.32 -6.15 -46.69
CA ASN A 7 40.54 -7.03 -45.82
C ASN A 7 39.04 -6.85 -46.09
N LYS A 8 38.44 -7.79 -46.83
CA LYS A 8 37.05 -7.72 -47.29
C LYS A 8 36.06 -7.84 -46.11
N ASN A 9 35.44 -6.71 -45.76
CA ASN A 9 34.03 -6.47 -45.37
C ASN A 9 33.35 -7.35 -44.29
N LYS A 10 34.03 -8.29 -43.63
CA LYS A 10 33.43 -9.15 -42.58
C LYS A 10 33.09 -8.40 -41.28
N SER A 11 33.69 -7.24 -41.03
CA SER A 11 33.40 -6.44 -39.84
C SER A 11 32.07 -5.70 -39.93
N LEU A 12 31.67 -5.24 -41.13
CA LEU A 12 30.51 -4.38 -41.29
C LEU A 12 29.19 -5.13 -41.07
N SER A 13 29.06 -6.35 -41.60
CA SER A 13 27.89 -7.21 -41.36
C SER A 13 27.74 -7.59 -39.88
N ARG A 14 28.86 -7.86 -39.19
CA ARG A 14 28.87 -8.14 -37.74
C ARG A 14 28.39 -6.93 -36.94
N ILE A 15 28.82 -5.73 -37.29
CA ILE A 15 28.38 -4.48 -36.62
C ILE A 15 26.88 -4.27 -36.81
N ILE A 16 26.36 -4.46 -38.03
CA ILE A 16 24.94 -4.33 -38.33
C ILE A 16 24.11 -5.34 -37.52
N PHE A 17 24.57 -6.59 -37.41
CA PHE A 17 23.89 -7.61 -36.61
C PHE A 17 23.86 -7.26 -35.12
N VAL A 18 24.96 -6.76 -34.57
CA VAL A 18 25.03 -6.33 -33.17
C VAL A 18 24.10 -5.15 -32.91
N LEU A 19 24.13 -4.13 -33.78
CA LEU A 19 23.23 -2.98 -33.68
C LEU A 19 21.76 -3.38 -33.79
N GLY A 20 21.42 -4.26 -34.73
CA GLY A 20 20.07 -4.80 -34.88
C GLY A 20 19.62 -5.56 -33.63
N GLY A 21 20.50 -6.39 -33.06
CA GLY A 21 20.23 -7.11 -31.82
C GLY A 21 19.97 -6.18 -30.63
N ILE A 22 20.78 -5.13 -30.48
CA ILE A 22 20.59 -4.12 -29.44
C ILE A 22 19.23 -3.42 -29.60
N LEU A 23 18.85 -3.08 -30.83
CA LEU A 23 17.57 -2.43 -31.15
C LEU A 23 16.36 -3.30 -30.75
N VAL A 24 16.43 -4.60 -31.03
CA VAL A 24 15.35 -5.54 -30.65
C VAL A 24 15.28 -5.69 -29.13
N LEU A 25 16.43 -5.77 -28.46
CA LEU A 25 16.47 -5.87 -27.00
C LEU A 25 15.91 -4.61 -26.32
N THR A 26 16.27 -3.42 -26.80
CA THR A 26 15.76 -2.17 -26.23
C THR A 26 14.25 -2.01 -26.48
N ALA A 27 13.77 -2.34 -27.68
CA ALA A 27 12.33 -2.33 -27.97
C ALA A 27 11.56 -3.30 -27.06
N SER A 28 12.08 -4.52 -26.88
CA SER A 28 11.46 -5.52 -26.00
C SER A 28 11.45 -5.06 -24.54
N PHE A 29 12.57 -4.50 -24.07
CA PHE A 29 12.70 -3.97 -22.72
C PHE A 29 11.75 -2.79 -22.47
N TYR A 30 11.57 -1.92 -23.47
CA TYR A 30 10.63 -0.80 -23.39
C TYR A 30 9.18 -1.26 -23.24
N VAL A 31 8.76 -2.24 -24.06
CA VAL A 31 7.40 -2.80 -23.95
C VAL A 31 7.18 -3.45 -22.58
N PHE A 32 8.16 -4.20 -22.08
CA PHE A 32 8.09 -4.84 -20.77
C PHE A 32 7.99 -3.82 -19.62
N THR A 33 8.82 -2.77 -19.66
CA THR A 33 8.79 -1.71 -18.63
C THR A 33 7.49 -0.92 -18.68
N TYR A 34 6.95 -0.64 -19.86
CA TYR A 34 5.66 0.01 -20.01
C TYR A 34 4.52 -0.82 -19.41
N ALA A 35 4.45 -2.11 -19.76
CA ALA A 35 3.42 -3.02 -19.24
C ALA A 35 3.45 -3.10 -17.70
N ASN A 36 4.65 -3.22 -17.11
CA ASN A 36 4.79 -3.23 -15.65
C ASN A 36 4.43 -1.90 -15.01
N SER A 37 4.79 -0.77 -15.63
CA SER A 37 4.46 0.56 -15.10
C SER A 37 2.95 0.79 -15.04
N VAL A 38 2.21 0.32 -16.06
CA VAL A 38 0.74 0.39 -16.07
C VAL A 38 0.14 -0.48 -14.97
N GLY A 39 0.63 -1.72 -14.79
CA GLY A 39 0.19 -2.60 -13.70
C GLY A 39 0.42 -1.98 -12.32
N LEU A 40 1.65 -1.50 -12.07
CA LEU A 40 2.00 -0.85 -10.80
C LEU A 40 1.13 0.37 -10.50
N ASN A 41 0.83 1.20 -11.51
CA ASN A 41 -0.06 2.35 -11.33
C ASN A 41 -1.48 1.94 -10.93
N GLN A 42 -1.98 0.82 -11.47
CA GLN A 42 -3.30 0.31 -11.09
C GLN A 42 -3.29 -0.22 -9.65
N ASP A 43 -2.25 -0.96 -9.26
CA ASP A 43 -2.10 -1.50 -7.91
C ASP A 43 -1.97 -0.39 -6.86
N ILE A 44 -1.28 0.71 -7.20
CA ILE A 44 -1.20 1.91 -6.35
C ILE A 44 -2.59 2.50 -6.14
N LYS A 45 -3.36 2.71 -7.21
CA LYS A 45 -4.72 3.28 -7.11
C LYS A 45 -5.65 2.41 -6.27
N VAL A 46 -5.57 1.08 -6.44
CA VAL A 46 -6.36 0.14 -5.62
C VAL A 46 -5.94 0.24 -4.15
N SER A 47 -4.64 0.31 -3.88
CA SER A 47 -4.09 0.43 -2.52
C SER A 47 -4.50 1.75 -1.86
N GLU A 48 -4.47 2.87 -2.59
CA GLU A 48 -4.94 4.17 -2.11
C GLU A 48 -6.43 4.14 -1.76
N LYS A 49 -7.26 3.56 -2.63
CA LYS A 49 -8.71 3.41 -2.36
C LYS A 49 -8.97 2.55 -1.12
N ASN A 50 -8.20 1.47 -0.95
CA ASN A 50 -8.31 0.63 0.23
C ASN A 50 -7.90 1.37 1.51
N LEU A 51 -6.85 2.19 1.45
CA LEU A 51 -6.44 3.04 2.57
C LEU A 51 -7.51 4.08 2.93
N GLU A 52 -8.14 4.71 1.94
CA GLU A 52 -9.23 5.65 2.18
C GLU A 52 -10.42 4.97 2.86
N ARG A 53 -10.84 3.80 2.36
CA ARG A 53 -11.88 2.99 3.00
C ARG A 53 -11.54 2.65 4.45
N LEU A 54 -10.33 2.16 4.70
CA LEU A 54 -9.87 1.82 6.05
C LEU A 54 -9.84 3.04 6.98
N LYS A 55 -9.55 4.25 6.47
CA LYS A 55 -9.62 5.49 7.26
C LYS A 55 -11.06 5.81 7.65
N VAL A 56 -12.01 5.65 6.73
CA VAL A 56 -13.44 5.86 7.01
C VAL A 56 -13.92 4.85 8.04
N GLU A 57 -13.66 3.55 7.83
CA GLU A 57 -14.01 2.49 8.79
C GLU A 57 -13.38 2.75 10.18
N ASN A 58 -12.13 3.23 10.24
CA ASN A 58 -11.51 3.59 11.51
C ASN A 58 -12.20 4.77 12.20
N ALA A 59 -12.64 5.78 11.44
CA ALA A 59 -13.36 6.92 11.97
C ALA A 59 -14.74 6.51 12.49
N GLU A 60 -15.45 5.65 11.77
CA GLU A 60 -16.73 5.07 12.19
C GLU A 60 -16.56 4.25 13.48
N LEU A 61 -15.59 3.34 13.54
CA LEU A 61 -15.30 2.55 14.74
C LEU A 61 -14.97 3.42 15.96
N LYS A 62 -14.22 4.51 15.76
CA LYS A 62 -13.95 5.47 16.83
C LYS A 62 -15.22 6.18 17.28
N ASN A 63 -16.07 6.59 16.33
CA ASN A 63 -17.32 7.24 16.63
C ASN A 63 -18.26 6.29 17.40
N ASP A 64 -18.35 5.04 17.00
CA ASP A 64 -19.13 4.01 17.71
C ASP A 64 -18.59 3.77 19.11
N LEU A 65 -17.27 3.70 19.27
CA LEU A 65 -16.65 3.56 20.59
C LEU A 65 -16.96 4.75 21.49
N PHE A 66 -16.83 5.98 20.99
CA PHE A 66 -17.21 7.18 21.74
C PHE A 66 -18.70 7.20 22.05
N ALA A 67 -19.54 6.74 21.13
CA ALA A 67 -20.98 6.66 21.34
C ALA A 67 -21.37 5.58 22.39
N LEU A 68 -20.53 4.57 22.61
CA LEU A 68 -20.69 3.59 23.69
C LEU A 68 -20.15 4.07 25.03
N THR A 69 -19.08 4.88 25.02
CA THR A 69 -18.45 5.43 26.24
C THR A 69 -18.95 6.83 26.61
N ASP A 70 -19.92 7.36 25.86
CA ASP A 70 -20.55 8.64 26.18
C ASP A 70 -21.21 8.55 27.57
N SER A 71 -20.80 9.45 28.46
CA SER A 71 -21.24 9.50 29.86
C SER A 71 -22.75 9.62 29.98
N ARG A 72 -23.43 10.25 29.00
CA ARG A 72 -24.89 10.32 28.97
C ARG A 72 -25.55 8.96 28.79
N ARG A 73 -25.02 8.15 27.86
CA ARG A 73 -25.53 6.79 27.62
C ARG A 73 -25.16 5.86 28.75
N LEU A 74 -23.98 6.04 29.34
CA LEU A 74 -23.57 5.27 30.53
C LEU A 74 -24.45 5.59 31.75
N ASP A 75 -24.88 6.84 31.94
CA ASP A 75 -25.84 7.22 32.98
C ASP A 75 -27.24 6.63 32.73
N GLU A 76 -27.68 6.57 31.47
CA GLU A 76 -28.93 5.91 31.08
C GLU A 76 -28.87 4.40 31.31
N LEU A 77 -27.78 3.74 30.91
CA LEU A 77 -27.52 2.32 31.15
C LEU A 77 -27.40 2.01 32.64
N ALA A 78 -26.75 2.89 33.41
CA ALA A 78 -26.67 2.77 34.85
C ALA A 78 -28.06 2.85 35.49
N LYS A 79 -28.91 3.79 35.07
CA LYS A 79 -30.30 3.90 35.52
C LYS A 79 -31.13 2.67 35.14
N GLU A 80 -31.00 2.17 33.91
CA GLU A 80 -31.70 0.96 33.45
C GLU A 80 -31.28 -0.29 34.26
N LYS A 81 -30.01 -0.38 34.63
CA LYS A 81 -29.47 -1.46 35.48
C LYS A 81 -29.65 -1.22 36.98
N ASN A 82 -30.38 -0.17 37.38
CA ASN A 82 -30.55 0.26 38.78
C ASN A 82 -29.22 0.47 39.54
N LEU A 83 -28.17 0.86 38.81
CA LEU A 83 -26.89 1.22 39.37
C LEU A 83 -26.97 2.65 39.91
N ILE A 84 -26.47 2.83 41.13
CA ILE A 84 -26.45 4.10 41.86
C ILE A 84 -25.02 4.62 41.94
N TYR A 85 -24.86 5.93 41.81
CA TYR A 85 -23.57 6.60 41.94
C TYR A 85 -23.12 6.58 43.42
N ASP A 86 -22.24 5.64 43.75
CA ASP A 86 -21.67 5.52 45.10
C ASP A 86 -20.44 6.43 45.25
N LYS A 87 -20.57 7.50 46.04
CA LYS A 87 -19.49 8.47 46.30
C LYS A 87 -18.40 7.94 47.24
N ASN A 88 -18.65 6.87 48.00
CA ASN A 88 -17.65 6.32 48.92
C ASN A 88 -17.80 4.79 49.03
N PRO A 89 -17.44 4.05 47.96
CA PRO A 89 -17.64 2.61 47.91
C PRO A 89 -16.76 1.88 48.91
N GLN A 90 -17.37 1.16 49.85
CA GLN A 90 -16.63 0.39 50.85
C GLN A 90 -15.80 -0.76 50.24
N TRP A 91 -16.13 -1.19 49.02
CA TRP A 91 -15.38 -2.21 48.28
C TRP A 91 -14.03 -1.72 47.72
N ALA A 92 -13.85 -0.41 47.51
CA ALA A 92 -12.57 0.14 47.04
C ALA A 92 -11.45 0.08 48.11
N ILE A 93 -11.85 -0.02 49.39
CA ILE A 93 -10.92 -0.18 50.51
C ILE A 93 -10.51 -1.66 50.67
N ALA A 94 -11.37 -2.60 50.24
CA ALA A 94 -11.12 -4.04 50.34
C ALA A 94 -10.20 -4.59 49.24
N SER A 95 -10.05 -3.90 48.10
CA SER A 95 -9.20 -4.35 46.98
C SER A 95 -7.72 -4.03 47.14
N HIS A 96 -7.32 -3.37 48.24
CA HIS A 96 -5.94 -2.99 48.55
C HIS A 96 -5.26 -3.89 49.58
N PHE A 97 -5.89 -5.00 49.99
CA PHE A 97 -5.30 -6.06 50.81
C PHE A 97 -5.05 -7.34 50.01
#